data_AF-A0A9E2PR83-F1
#
_entry.id   AF-A0A9E2PR83-F1
#
_cell.length_a   1.000
_cell.length_b   1.000
_cell.length_c   1.000
_cell.angle_alpha   90.00
_cell.angle_beta   90.00
_cell.angle_gamma   90.00
#
_symmetry.space_group_name_H-M   'P 1'
#
loop_
_entity.id
_entity.type
_entity.pdbx_description
1 polymer ?
#
loop_
_entity_poly.entity_id
_entity_poly.type
_entity_poly.pdbx_seq_one_letter_code
_entity_poly.pdbx_strand_id
1 'polypeptide(L)'
;MRSKVVVGLLMVVVAVFFLSSVAPAAQGAKLLCVSKKELKGEDTVASCLAKGERFAVIDPYGMVRILSPEEVELTKAFNPKAFETRAFGMKYQKEAPALAPLPVSKEAP
;
A
#
# COMPACT_ATOMS: atom_id res chain seq x y z
N MET A 1 42.03 -18.00 -13.84
CA MET A 1 41.02 -17.22 -14.60
C MET A 1 39.59 -17.72 -14.39
N ARG A 2 39.33 -19.04 -14.33
CA ARG A 2 37.97 -19.60 -14.15
C ARG A 2 37.23 -19.11 -12.89
N SER A 3 37.89 -18.99 -11.74
CA SER A 3 37.24 -18.57 -10.49
C SER A 3 36.74 -17.10 -10.51
N LYS A 4 37.50 -16.17 -11.11
CA LYS A 4 37.09 -14.75 -11.20
C LYS A 4 35.90 -14.55 -12.14
N VAL A 5 35.84 -15.32 -13.23
CA VAL A 5 34.72 -15.30 -14.19
C VAL A 5 33.46 -15.91 -13.55
N VAL A 6 33.60 -17.01 -12.80
CA VAL A 6 32.49 -17.64 -12.09
C VAL A 6 31.93 -16.74 -10.99
N VAL A 7 32.79 -16.05 -10.23
CA VAL A 7 32.34 -15.10 -9.19
C VAL A 7 31.64 -13.88 -9.81
N GLY A 8 32.15 -13.34 -10.92
CA GLY A 8 31.50 -12.26 -11.65
C GLY A 8 30.12 -12.67 -12.19
N LEU A 9 30.02 -13.87 -12.76
CA LEU A 9 28.75 -14.41 -13.26
C LEU A 9 27.76 -14.65 -12.10
N LEU A 10 28.23 -15.15 -10.96
CA LEU A 10 27.38 -15.40 -9.80
C LEU A 10 26.80 -14.09 -9.22
N MET A 11 27.60 -13.02 -9.17
CA MET A 11 27.13 -11.70 -8.73
C MET A 11 26.08 -11.11 -9.68
N VAL A 12 26.24 -11.30 -10.99
CA VAL A 12 25.23 -10.87 -11.98
C VAL A 12 23.93 -11.65 -11.81
N VAL A 13 24.01 -12.97 -11.61
CA VAL A 13 22.81 -13.81 -11.39
C VAL A 13 22.07 -13.40 -10.12
N VAL A 14 22.80 -13.14 -9.02
CA VAL A 14 22.20 -12.66 -7.76
C VAL A 14 21.53 -11.29 -7.96
N ALA A 15 22.17 -10.36 -8.66
CA ALA A 15 21.58 -9.05 -8.96
C ALA A 15 20.28 -9.16 -9.80
N VAL A 16 20.26 -10.03 -10.80
CA VAL A 16 19.06 -10.29 -11.63
C VAL A 16 17.94 -10.95 -10.81
N PHE A 17 18.28 -11.82 -9.85
CA PHE A 17 17.32 -12.46 -8.95
C PHE A 17 16.66 -11.46 -7.99
N PHE A 18 17.41 -10.46 -7.50
CA PHE A 18 16.86 -9.36 -6.70
C PHE A 18 16.00 -8.39 -7.51
N LEU A 19 16.27 -8.21 -8.81
CA LEU A 19 15.44 -7.37 -9.70
C LEU A 19 14.12 -8.04 -10.09
N SER A 20 14.07 -9.38 -10.11
CA SER A 20 12.89 -10.16 -10.53
C SER A 20 11.94 -10.53 -9.38
N SER A 21 12.29 -10.21 -8.14
CA SER A 21 11.44 -10.43 -6.95
C SER A 21 10.43 -9.31 -6.68
N VAL A 22 10.08 -8.53 -7.71
CA VAL A 22 8.91 -7.64 -7.65
C VAL A 22 7.66 -8.51 -7.56
N ALA A 23 7.18 -8.72 -6.33
CA ALA A 23 5.91 -9.37 -6.08
C ALA A 23 4.81 -8.71 -6.94
N PRO A 24 3.88 -9.49 -7.50
CA PRO A 24 2.75 -8.91 -8.23
C PRO A 24 2.06 -7.90 -7.30
N ALA A 25 1.86 -6.68 -7.81
CA ALA A 25 1.14 -5.65 -7.08
C ALA A 25 -0.20 -6.23 -6.64
N ALA A 26 -0.35 -6.48 -5.34
CA ALA A 26 -1.56 -7.04 -4.78
C ALA A 26 -2.73 -6.17 -5.26
N GLN A 27 -3.65 -6.76 -6.02
CA GLN A 27 -4.88 -6.08 -6.46
C GLN A 27 -5.85 -6.05 -5.28
N GLY A 28 -5.51 -5.27 -4.26
CA GLY A 28 -6.35 -4.99 -3.11
C GLY A 28 -6.91 -3.58 -3.18
N ALA A 29 -7.90 -3.31 -2.33
CA ALA A 29 -8.43 -1.95 -2.17
C ALA A 29 -7.31 -1.00 -1.69
N LYS A 30 -7.34 0.26 -2.10
CA LYS A 30 -6.30 1.26 -1.79
C LYS A 30 -6.91 2.45 -1.07
N LEU A 31 -6.15 3.09 -0.18
CA LEU A 31 -6.53 4.37 0.41
C LEU A 31 -5.84 5.51 -0.34
N LEU A 32 -6.62 6.42 -0.90
CA LEU A 32 -6.10 7.62 -1.54
C LEU A 32 -6.59 8.88 -0.83
N CYS A 33 -5.70 9.85 -0.66
CA CYS A 33 -6.04 11.19 -0.23
C CYS A 33 -6.75 11.92 -1.38
N VAL A 34 -7.99 12.36 -1.13
CA VAL A 34 -8.78 13.13 -2.10
C VAL A 34 -8.60 14.63 -1.94
N SER A 35 -8.20 15.09 -0.75
CA SER A 35 -7.96 16.49 -0.44
C SER A 35 -6.63 17.01 -1.03
N LYS A 36 -5.57 16.19 -1.03
CA LYS A 36 -4.25 16.53 -1.57
C LYS A 36 -3.80 15.53 -2.63
N LYS A 37 -3.79 15.97 -3.88
CA LYS A 37 -3.51 15.11 -5.05
C LYS A 37 -2.04 14.71 -5.21
N GLU A 38 -1.11 15.49 -4.64
CA GLU A 38 0.33 15.35 -4.85
C GLU A 38 1.08 14.60 -3.74
N LEU A 39 0.38 14.08 -2.73
CA LEU A 39 0.99 13.27 -1.67
C LEU A 39 1.62 12.01 -2.25
N LYS A 40 2.87 11.73 -1.90
CA LYS A 40 3.66 10.61 -2.40
C LYS A 40 4.29 9.80 -1.25
N GLY A 41 3.50 9.54 -0.21
CA GLY A 41 3.91 8.67 0.90
C GLY A 41 4.87 9.32 1.90
N GLU A 42 4.94 10.65 1.94
CA GLU A 42 5.74 11.38 2.94
C GLU A 42 5.23 11.10 4.37
N ASP A 43 3.90 11.09 4.52
CA ASP A 43 3.17 10.84 5.75
C ASP A 43 2.41 9.50 5.71
N THR A 44 1.92 9.06 6.87
CA THR A 44 0.93 7.97 6.98
C THR A 44 -0.48 8.49 6.80
N VAL A 45 -1.42 7.62 6.44
CA VAL A 45 -2.85 7.96 6.34
C VAL A 45 -3.37 8.51 7.67
N ALA A 46 -2.97 7.94 8.81
CA ALA A 46 -3.32 8.42 10.14
C ALA A 46 -2.85 9.87 10.39
N SER A 47 -1.61 10.20 10.04
CA SER A 47 -1.06 11.56 10.15
C SER A 47 -1.86 12.55 9.30
N CYS A 48 -2.18 12.18 8.06
CA CYS A 48 -2.99 13.02 7.17
C CYS A 48 -4.43 13.20 7.67
N LEU A 49 -5.07 12.14 8.18
CA LEU A 49 -6.41 12.23 8.79
C LEU A 49 -6.42 13.18 9.99
N ALA A 50 -5.38 13.15 10.83
CA ALA A 50 -5.25 14.08 11.96
C ALA A 50 -5.07 15.55 11.51
N LYS A 51 -4.53 15.77 10.31
CA LYS A 51 -4.43 17.10 9.67
C LYS A 51 -5.74 17.55 8.99
N GLY A 52 -6.81 16.74 9.06
CA GLY A 52 -8.11 17.02 8.43
C GLY A 52 -8.20 16.62 6.96
N GLU A 53 -7.23 15.85 6.44
CA GLU A 53 -7.29 15.35 5.06
C GLU A 53 -8.36 14.27 4.91
N ARG A 54 -8.99 14.23 3.73
CA ARG A 54 -10.03 13.24 3.43
C ARG A 54 -9.45 12.12 2.58
N PHE A 55 -9.88 10.90 2.87
CA PHE A 55 -9.44 9.70 2.17
C PHE A 55 -10.62 8.99 1.52
N ALA A 56 -10.34 8.30 0.42
CA ALA A 56 -11.26 7.39 -0.22
C ALA A 56 -10.64 6.00 -0.34
N VAL A 57 -11.48 4.99 -0.19
CA VAL A 57 -11.17 3.61 -0.55
C VAL A 57 -11.46 3.45 -2.04
N ILE A 58 -10.48 2.98 -2.79
CA ILE A 58 -10.66 2.55 -4.18
C ILE A 58 -10.52 1.05 -4.23
N ASP A 59 -11.56 0.35 -4.67
CA ASP A 59 -11.52 -1.09 -4.81
C ASP A 59 -10.76 -1.53 -6.08
N PRO A 60 -10.50 -2.83 -6.27
CA PRO A 60 -9.83 -3.33 -7.48
C PRO A 60 -10.60 -3.09 -8.78
N TYR A 61 -11.90 -2.80 -8.73
CA TYR A 61 -12.77 -2.54 -9.88
C TYR A 61 -12.85 -1.05 -10.24
N GLY A 62 -12.23 -0.18 -9.45
CA GLY A 62 -12.24 1.27 -9.66
C GLY A 62 -13.43 1.99 -9.02
N MET A 63 -14.21 1.33 -8.15
CA MET A 63 -15.24 1.99 -7.37
C MET A 63 -14.61 2.79 -6.23
N VAL A 64 -15.10 4.01 -6.02
CA VAL A 64 -14.55 4.97 -5.07
C VAL A 64 -15.56 5.23 -3.96
N ARG A 65 -15.15 5.03 -2.71
CA ARG A 65 -15.94 5.41 -1.53
C ARG A 65 -15.13 6.34 -0.64
N ILE A 66 -15.59 7.58 -0.51
CA ILE A 66 -14.99 8.56 0.41
C ILE A 66 -15.36 8.17 1.84
N LEU A 67 -14.37 8.10 2.71
CA LEU A 67 -14.58 7.77 4.11
C LEU A 67 -15.22 8.96 4.84
N SER A 68 -16.37 8.70 5.45
CA SER A 68 -16.96 9.57 6.47
C SER A 68 -16.15 9.53 7.77
N PRO A 69 -16.26 10.55 8.64
CA PRO A 69 -15.62 10.52 9.96
C PRO A 69 -15.98 9.27 10.78
N GLU A 70 -17.24 8.85 10.73
CA GLU A 70 -17.74 7.66 11.43
C GLU A 70 -17.07 6.38 10.91
N GLU A 71 -16.93 6.24 9.58
CA GLU A 71 -16.20 5.12 8.98
C GLU A 71 -14.72 5.12 9.35
N VAL A 72 -14.10 6.29 9.49
CA VAL A 72 -12.70 6.39 9.95
C VAL A 72 -12.57 5.90 11.39
N GLU A 73 -13.47 6.31 12.28
CA GLU A 73 -13.46 5.87 13.68
C GLU A 73 -13.71 4.36 13.82
N LEU A 74 -14.71 3.84 13.12
CA LEU A 74 -14.98 2.40 13.09
C LEU A 74 -13.77 1.64 12.52
N THR A 75 -13.18 2.11 11.42
CA THR A 75 -12.01 1.45 10.84
C THR A 75 -10.81 1.51 11.79
N LYS A 76 -10.62 2.56 12.59
CA LYS A 76 -9.57 2.59 13.63
C LYS A 76 -9.79 1.52 14.69
N ALA A 77 -11.05 1.25 15.07
CA ALA A 77 -11.38 0.24 16.06
C ALA A 77 -11.19 -1.19 15.52
N PHE A 78 -11.59 -1.45 14.26
CA PHE A 78 -11.54 -2.79 13.66
C PHE A 78 -10.22 -3.10 12.95
N ASN A 79 -9.57 -2.11 12.34
CA ASN A 79 -8.36 -2.26 11.53
C ASN A 79 -7.45 -1.02 11.60
N PRO A 80 -6.82 -0.73 12.75
CA PRO A 80 -5.95 0.45 12.90
C PRO A 80 -4.78 0.44 11.90
N LYS A 81 -4.30 -0.76 11.53
CA LYS A 81 -3.19 -0.96 10.59
C LYS A 81 -3.47 -0.41 9.19
N ALA A 82 -4.75 -0.30 8.79
CA ALA A 82 -5.10 0.33 7.52
C ALA A 82 -4.57 1.77 7.42
N PHE A 83 -4.53 2.49 8.55
CA PHE A 83 -4.12 3.89 8.60
C PHE A 83 -2.62 4.10 8.87
N GLU A 84 -1.89 3.04 9.19
CA GLU A 84 -0.42 3.07 9.33
C GLU A 84 0.27 3.06 7.95
N THR A 85 -0.47 2.77 6.89
CA THR A 85 0.02 2.80 5.52
C THR A 85 0.40 4.21 5.07
N ARG A 86 1.30 4.29 4.09
CA ARG A 86 1.74 5.55 3.49
C ARG A 86 0.59 6.20 2.73
N ALA A 87 0.42 7.51 2.92
CA ALA A 87 -0.64 8.28 2.27
C ALA A 87 -0.23 8.69 0.85
N PHE A 88 -1.05 8.35 -0.14
CA PHE A 88 -0.85 8.76 -1.52
C PHE A 88 -2.04 9.55 -2.03
N GLY A 89 -1.77 10.60 -2.80
CA GLY A 89 -2.79 11.35 -3.52
C GLY A 89 -3.14 10.70 -4.85
N MET A 90 -4.21 11.19 -5.48
CA MET A 90 -4.71 10.65 -6.76
C MET A 90 -3.66 10.57 -7.87
N LYS A 91 -2.70 11.50 -7.91
CA LYS A 91 -1.63 11.52 -8.92
C LYS A 91 -0.76 10.26 -8.89
N TYR A 92 -0.62 9.65 -7.70
CA TYR A 92 0.25 8.52 -7.44
C TYR A 92 -0.53 7.24 -7.09
N GLN A 93 -1.80 7.12 -7.53
CA GLN A 93 -2.66 5.96 -7.27
C GLN A 93 -2.01 4.59 -7.61
N LYS A 94 -1.20 4.56 -8.67
CA LYS A 94 -0.50 3.33 -9.09
C LYS A 94 0.54 2.88 -8.07
N GLU A 95 1.19 3.84 -7.41
CA GLU A 95 2.22 3.62 -6.38
C GLU A 95 1.62 3.39 -4.99
N ALA A 96 0.36 3.77 -4.78
CA ALA A 96 -0.34 3.58 -3.52
C ALA A 96 -0.41 2.09 -3.13
N PRO A 97 -0.06 1.74 -1.88
CA PRO A 97 -0.07 0.37 -1.41
C PRO A 97 -1.49 -0.16 -1.32
N ALA A 98 -1.64 -1.45 -1.64
CA ALA A 98 -2.89 -2.15 -1.38
C ALA A 98 -3.07 -2.36 0.14
N LEU A 99 -4.30 -2.24 0.60
CA LEU A 99 -4.70 -2.59 1.96
C LEU A 99 -4.51 -4.09 2.16
N ALA A 100 -3.86 -4.44 3.26
CA ALA A 100 -3.75 -5.82 3.67
C ALA A 100 -5.16 -6.35 4.03
N PRO A 101 -5.50 -7.58 3.61
CA PRO A 101 -6.74 -8.21 4.04
C PRO A 101 -6.73 -8.38 5.56
N LEU A 102 -7.91 -8.25 6.17
CA LEU A 102 -8.06 -8.59 7.58
C LEU A 102 -7.71 -10.07 7.79
N PRO A 103 -7.00 -10.41 8.88
CA PRO A 103 -6.81 -11.81 9.22
C PRO A 103 -8.20 -12.40 9.51
N VAL A 104 -8.67 -13.28 8.62
CA VAL A 104 -9.90 -14.05 8.87
C VAL A 104 -9.63 -14.92 10.09
N SER A 105 -10.34 -14.66 11.19
CA SER A 105 -10.40 -15.60 12.31
C SER A 105 -10.93 -16.93 11.75
N LYS A 106 -10.29 -18.05 12.08
CA LYS A 106 -10.72 -19.39 11.63
C LYS A 106 -12.10 -19.81 12.16
N GLU A 107 -12.75 -18.99 12.96
CA GLU A 107 -14.13 -19.18 13.41
C GLU A 107 -15.09 -18.32 12.60
N ALA A 108 -15.51 -18.86 11.47
CA ALA A 108 -16.86 -18.66 10.98
C ALA A 108 -17.41 -20.06 10.64
N PRO A 109 -18.38 -20.59 11.42
CA PRO A 109 -19.12 -21.81 11.06
C PRO A 109 -19.96 -21.61 9.81
#